data_AF-A0A1G2BJN3-F1
#
_entry.id   AF-A0A1G2BJN3-F1
#
_cell.length_a   1.000
_cell.length_b   1.000
_cell.length_c   1.000
_cell.angle_alpha   90.00
_cell.angle_beta   90.00
_cell.angle_gamma   90.00
#
_symmetry.space_group_name_H-M   'P 1'
#
loop_
_entity.id
_entity.type
_entity.pdbx_description
1 polymer ?
#
loop_
_entity_poly.entity_id
_entity_poly.type
_entity_poly.pdbx_seq_one_letter_code
_entity_poly.pdbx_strand_id
1 'polypeptide(L)'
;MAIIGLLAAALYVALDPAGRIGRSRDARRYTDVSAILNAILEYTADTTTLPTNVAALNTDVYYVVQNGSNGQVTAETSIPCNETGIRNGVILGSQLVSKYISTIPQDPRITTATSSSQYYIRKTTNDRITIGACEHYQSGSVEVQR
;
A
#
# COMPACT_ATOMS: atom_id res chain seq x y z
N MET A 1 16.36 43.43 -18.85
CA MET A 1 15.40 42.30 -18.97
C MET A 1 16.04 40.97 -19.39
N ALA A 2 17.24 40.93 -20.00
CA ALA A 2 17.90 39.68 -20.39
C ALA A 2 18.31 38.76 -19.21
N ILE A 3 18.67 39.34 -18.06
CA ILE A 3 19.12 38.58 -16.87
C ILE A 3 17.99 37.76 -16.23
N ILE A 4 16.74 38.27 -16.24
CA ILE A 4 15.58 37.57 -15.69
C ILE A 4 15.26 36.33 -16.53
N GLY A 5 15.38 36.41 -17.86
CA GLY A 5 15.17 35.27 -18.76
C GLY A 5 16.20 34.16 -18.58
N LEU A 6 17.48 34.51 -18.38
CA LEU A 6 18.56 33.55 -18.16
C LEU A 6 18.39 32.81 -16.81
N LEU A 7 18.07 33.54 -15.74
CA LEU A 7 17.82 32.96 -14.41
C LEU A 7 16.57 32.06 -14.42
N ALA A 8 15.51 32.45 -15.14
CA ALA A 8 14.30 31.63 -15.27
C ALA A 8 14.57 30.30 -16.02
N ALA A 9 15.36 30.33 -17.10
CA ALA A 9 15.73 29.12 -17.84
C ALA A 9 16.60 28.17 -17.00
N ALA A 10 17.56 28.69 -16.22
CA ALA A 10 18.39 27.88 -15.34
C ALA A 10 17.58 27.23 -14.20
N LEU A 11 16.60 27.95 -13.64
CA LEU A 11 15.72 27.42 -12.59
C LEU A 11 14.80 26.30 -13.11
N TYR A 12 14.34 26.39 -14.36
CA TYR A 12 13.50 25.36 -14.97
C TYR A 12 14.22 24.01 -15.11
N VAL A 13 15.52 24.02 -15.41
CA VAL A 13 16.35 22.80 -15.52
C VAL A 13 16.67 22.20 -14.14
N ALA A 14 16.78 23.03 -13.10
CA ALA A 14 17.11 22.56 -11.74
C ALA A 14 15.91 21.95 -10.99
N LEU A 15 14.68 22.27 -11.41
CA LEU A 15 13.48 21.68 -10.85
C LEU A 15 13.10 20.45 -11.66
N ASP A 16 13.13 19.28 -11.01
CA ASP A 16 12.45 18.09 -11.48
C ASP A 16 11.02 18.08 -10.89
N PRO A 17 10.02 18.68 -11.57
CA PRO A 17 8.65 18.72 -11.07
C PRO A 17 8.03 17.32 -10.98
N ALA A 18 8.42 16.42 -11.89
CA ALA A 18 7.97 15.04 -11.84
C ALA A 18 8.48 14.34 -10.58
N GLY A 19 9.74 14.60 -10.20
CA GLY A 19 10.37 14.13 -8.97
C GLY A 19 9.63 14.52 -7.70
N ARG A 20 9.15 15.76 -7.63
CA ARG A 20 8.39 16.26 -6.46
C ARG A 20 7.04 15.58 -6.29
N ILE A 21 6.31 15.38 -7.40
CA ILE A 21 5.00 14.71 -7.37
C ILE A 21 5.17 13.23 -6.99
N GLY A 22 6.19 12.58 -7.54
CA GLY A 22 6.55 11.21 -7.21
C GLY A 22 6.82 10.98 -5.73
N ARG A 23 7.72 11.77 -5.14
CA ARG A 23 8.03 11.70 -3.70
C ARG A 23 6.82 12.00 -2.81
N SER A 24 5.95 12.93 -3.23
CA SER A 24 4.72 13.23 -2.51
C SER A 24 3.75 12.03 -2.50
N ARG A 25 3.69 11.26 -3.60
CA ARG A 25 2.87 10.04 -3.66
C ARG A 25 3.45 8.95 -2.78
N ASP A 26 4.76 8.75 -2.81
CA ASP A 26 5.42 7.74 -1.96
C ASP A 26 5.28 8.08 -0.47
N ALA A 27 5.35 9.35 -0.07
CA ALA A 27 5.05 9.77 1.30
C ALA A 27 3.61 9.44 1.73
N ARG A 28 2.65 9.59 0.81
CA ARG A 28 1.26 9.20 1.04
C ARG A 28 1.11 7.69 1.14
N ARG A 29 1.71 6.93 0.23
CA ARG A 29 1.77 5.45 0.27
C ARG A 29 2.34 4.95 1.59
N TYR A 30 3.42 5.57 2.08
CA TYR A 30 4.02 5.22 3.39
C TYR A 30 3.03 5.41 4.55
N THR A 31 2.28 6.51 4.53
CA THR A 31 1.24 6.79 5.52
C THR A 31 0.12 5.76 5.44
N ASP A 32 -0.30 5.41 4.23
CA ASP A 32 -1.36 4.45 3.96
C ASP A 32 -0.98 3.02 4.42
N VAL A 33 0.21 2.52 4.05
CA VAL A 33 0.68 1.19 4.50
C VAL A 33 0.86 1.13 6.02
N SER A 34 1.34 2.22 6.62
CA SER A 34 1.46 2.33 8.08
C SER A 34 0.10 2.29 8.78
N ALA A 35 -0.92 2.95 8.20
CA ALA A 35 -2.28 2.93 8.72
C ALA A 35 -2.89 1.52 8.67
N ILE A 36 -2.72 0.79 7.56
CA ILE A 36 -3.20 -0.60 7.45
C ILE A 36 -2.47 -1.49 8.47
N LEU A 37 -1.16 -1.33 8.64
CA LEU A 37 -0.39 -2.15 9.58
C LEU A 37 -0.82 -1.88 11.02
N ASN A 38 -0.95 -0.60 11.40
CA ASN A 38 -1.42 -0.23 12.72
C ASN A 38 -2.84 -0.76 12.98
N ALA A 39 -3.73 -0.74 11.99
CA ALA A 39 -5.08 -1.31 12.15
C ALA A 39 -5.05 -2.83 12.41
N ILE A 40 -4.18 -3.59 11.73
CA ILE A 40 -3.99 -5.02 12.00
C ILE A 40 -3.42 -5.23 13.40
N LEU A 41 -2.44 -4.42 13.82
CA LEU A 41 -1.82 -4.53 15.14
C LEU A 41 -2.81 -4.17 16.26
N GLU A 42 -3.62 -3.13 16.09
CA GLU A 42 -4.68 -2.77 17.03
C GLU A 42 -5.74 -3.86 17.13
N TYR A 43 -6.12 -4.49 16.01
CA TYR A 43 -6.99 -5.67 16.03
C TYR A 43 -6.37 -6.79 16.87
N THR A 44 -5.10 -7.13 16.62
CA THR A 44 -4.41 -8.20 17.38
C THR A 44 -4.27 -7.87 18.87
N ALA A 45 -4.11 -6.59 19.22
CA ALA A 45 -4.03 -6.17 20.60
C ALA A 45 -5.36 -6.31 21.34
N ASP A 46 -6.48 -6.08 20.67
CA ASP A 46 -7.82 -6.18 21.27
C ASP A 46 -8.36 -7.63 21.30
N THR A 47 -8.15 -8.41 20.23
CA THR A 47 -8.71 -9.77 20.11
C THR A 47 -7.70 -10.88 20.42
N THR A 48 -6.44 -10.54 20.74
CA THR A 48 -5.31 -11.49 20.94
C THR A 48 -5.02 -12.43 19.77
N THR A 49 -5.66 -12.19 18.62
CA THR A 49 -5.61 -13.06 17.43
C THR A 49 -5.48 -12.21 16.17
N LEU A 50 -4.82 -12.76 15.14
CA LEU A 50 -4.78 -12.11 13.82
C LEU A 50 -6.17 -12.08 13.19
N PRO A 51 -6.50 -11.04 12.38
CA PRO A 51 -7.71 -11.07 11.56
C PRO A 51 -7.77 -12.36 10.77
N THR A 52 -8.93 -13.03 10.71
CA THR A 52 -9.06 -14.38 10.10
C THR A 52 -8.50 -14.44 8.68
N ASN A 53 -8.66 -13.37 7.91
CA ASN A 53 -8.17 -13.29 6.53
C ASN A 53 -6.65 -13.12 6.45
N VAL A 54 -6.03 -12.51 7.47
CA VAL A 54 -4.57 -12.39 7.63
C VAL A 54 -3.97 -13.68 8.21
N ALA A 55 -4.67 -14.31 9.16
CA ALA A 55 -4.29 -15.58 9.75
C ALA A 55 -4.24 -16.70 8.70
N ALA A 56 -5.21 -16.71 7.77
CA ALA A 56 -5.32 -17.68 6.68
C ALA A 56 -4.30 -17.49 5.55
N LEU A 57 -3.46 -16.45 5.57
CA LEU A 57 -2.43 -16.24 4.55
C LEU A 57 -1.35 -17.31 4.63
N ASN A 58 -0.91 -17.77 3.46
CA ASN A 58 0.27 -18.62 3.36
C ASN A 58 1.51 -17.80 3.71
N THR A 59 2.46 -18.45 4.38
CA THR A 59 3.74 -17.82 4.75
C THR A 59 4.58 -17.52 3.51
N ASP A 60 5.21 -16.35 3.50
CA ASP A 60 6.10 -15.84 2.45
C ASP A 60 5.46 -15.74 1.05
N VAL A 61 4.13 -15.73 1.02
CA VAL A 61 3.33 -15.43 -0.17
C VAL A 61 2.80 -14.01 -0.05
N TYR A 62 2.83 -13.30 -1.16
CA TYR A 62 2.32 -11.94 -1.24
C TYR A 62 0.86 -11.95 -1.70
N TYR A 63 0.06 -11.06 -1.11
CA TYR A 63 -1.35 -10.90 -1.42
C TYR A 63 -1.68 -9.42 -1.62
N VAL A 64 -2.54 -9.08 -2.58
CA VAL A 64 -3.03 -7.71 -2.76
C VAL A 64 -4.11 -7.40 -1.74
N VAL A 65 -4.02 -6.25 -1.08
CA VAL A 65 -5.08 -5.77 -0.20
C VAL A 65 -6.26 -5.29 -1.05
N GLN A 66 -7.45 -5.78 -0.73
CA GLN A 66 -8.69 -5.44 -1.42
C GLN A 66 -9.67 -4.70 -0.51
N ASN A 67 -10.41 -3.79 -1.13
CA ASN A 67 -11.55 -3.12 -0.51
C ASN A 67 -12.82 -3.92 -0.84
N GLY A 68 -13.46 -4.47 0.19
CA GLY A 68 -14.63 -5.30 0.05
C GLY A 68 -15.22 -5.71 1.40
N SER A 69 -16.51 -6.07 1.40
CA SER A 69 -17.24 -6.35 2.64
C SER A 69 -17.31 -7.82 3.00
N ASN A 70 -16.99 -8.77 2.10
CA ASN A 70 -17.00 -10.21 2.38
C ASN A 70 -16.14 -11.01 1.38
N GLY A 71 -15.22 -11.83 1.90
CA GLY A 71 -14.41 -12.80 1.16
C GLY A 71 -13.04 -13.00 1.82
N GLN A 72 -12.51 -14.23 1.84
CA GLN A 72 -11.23 -14.53 2.50
C GLN A 72 -10.05 -14.20 1.60
N VAL A 73 -10.11 -14.70 0.37
CA VAL A 73 -9.06 -14.56 -0.64
C VAL A 73 -9.74 -14.67 -2.02
N THR A 74 -9.56 -13.69 -2.90
CA THR A 74 -10.03 -13.80 -4.29
C THR A 74 -8.83 -14.04 -5.20
N ALA A 75 -8.99 -14.89 -6.22
CA ALA A 75 -7.98 -14.98 -7.27
C ALA A 75 -8.00 -13.66 -8.06
N GLU A 76 -6.95 -12.86 -7.97
CA GLU A 76 -6.79 -11.71 -8.86
C GLU A 76 -5.93 -12.15 -10.05
N THR A 77 -6.53 -12.21 -11.22
CA THR A 77 -5.84 -12.58 -12.47
C THR A 77 -4.95 -11.46 -13.02
N SER A 78 -5.00 -10.26 -12.42
CA SER A 78 -4.30 -9.07 -12.88
C SER A 78 -3.97 -8.21 -11.68
N ILE A 79 -2.85 -8.55 -11.06
CA ILE A 79 -2.32 -7.87 -9.90
C ILE A 79 -1.33 -6.80 -10.38
N PRO A 80 -1.58 -5.51 -10.12
CA PRO A 80 -0.76 -4.38 -10.59
C PRO A 80 0.53 -4.20 -9.77
N CYS A 81 1.11 -5.29 -9.31
CA CYS A 81 2.24 -5.31 -8.39
C CYS A 81 3.36 -6.13 -9.02
N ASN A 82 4.51 -5.49 -9.22
CA ASN A 82 5.63 -6.10 -9.94
C ASN A 82 6.49 -7.00 -9.05
N GLU A 83 6.16 -7.15 -7.75
CA GLU A 83 6.81 -8.16 -6.91
C GLU A 83 6.46 -9.58 -7.38
N THR A 84 7.48 -10.33 -7.76
CA THR A 84 7.37 -11.76 -8.12
C THR A 84 6.69 -12.53 -6.99
N GLY A 85 5.50 -13.08 -7.24
CA GLY A 85 4.86 -14.05 -6.35
C GLY A 85 3.46 -13.67 -5.86
N ILE A 86 2.92 -12.52 -6.25
CA ILE A 86 1.55 -12.14 -5.88
C ILE A 86 0.56 -12.86 -6.81
N ARG A 87 -0.32 -13.70 -6.23
CA ARG A 87 -1.31 -14.48 -7.01
C ARG A 87 -2.76 -14.25 -6.58
N ASN A 88 -2.95 -13.68 -5.39
CA ASN A 88 -4.24 -13.66 -4.72
C ASN A 88 -4.49 -12.30 -4.04
N GLY A 89 -5.74 -11.86 -3.99
CA GLY A 89 -6.18 -10.71 -3.20
C GLY A 89 -6.72 -11.15 -1.84
N VAL A 90 -6.56 -10.32 -0.80
CA VAL A 90 -7.10 -10.52 0.55
C VAL A 90 -7.98 -9.32 0.91
N ILE A 91 -9.19 -9.60 1.39
CA ILE A 91 -10.13 -8.56 1.78
C ILE A 91 -9.98 -8.30 3.28
N LEU A 92 -9.62 -7.08 3.66
CA LEU A 92 -9.45 -6.68 5.06
C LEU A 92 -10.62 -5.85 5.60
N GLY A 93 -11.56 -5.46 4.72
CA GLY A 93 -12.64 -4.53 5.03
C GLY A 93 -13.55 -5.00 6.17
N SER A 94 -13.99 -6.25 6.17
CA SER A 94 -14.99 -6.74 7.12
C SER A 94 -14.55 -6.79 8.59
N GLN A 95 -13.24 -6.82 8.87
CA GLN A 95 -12.70 -6.99 10.23
C GLN A 95 -11.97 -5.75 10.74
N LEU A 96 -11.37 -4.96 9.83
CA LEU A 96 -10.61 -3.77 10.20
C LEU A 96 -11.42 -2.47 10.04
N VAL A 97 -12.27 -2.41 9.01
CA VAL A 97 -13.03 -1.17 8.71
C VAL A 97 -14.14 -0.98 9.74
N SER A 98 -14.45 0.29 10.04
CA SER A 98 -15.43 0.75 11.06
C SER A 98 -14.89 0.82 12.49
N LYS A 99 -13.99 -0.08 12.90
CA LYS A 99 -13.43 -0.10 14.27
C LYS A 99 -11.97 0.35 14.38
N TYR A 100 -11.09 -0.11 13.49
CA TYR A 100 -9.64 0.15 13.57
C TYR A 100 -9.13 1.03 12.43
N ILE A 101 -9.88 1.13 11.33
CA ILE A 101 -9.62 2.08 10.25
C ILE A 101 -10.94 2.54 9.62
N SER A 102 -11.02 3.80 9.20
CA SER A 102 -12.26 4.34 8.61
C SER A 102 -12.56 3.74 7.24
N THR A 103 -11.54 3.45 6.46
CA THR A 103 -11.62 2.78 5.15
C THR A 103 -10.24 2.25 4.78
N ILE A 104 -10.17 1.23 3.93
CA ILE A 104 -8.88 0.78 3.37
C ILE A 104 -8.39 1.84 2.38
N PRO A 105 -7.21 2.46 2.62
CA PRO A 105 -6.63 3.42 1.68
C PRO A 105 -6.36 2.78 0.33
N GLN A 106 -6.35 3.59 -0.73
CA GLN A 106 -5.99 3.17 -2.08
C GLN A 106 -4.79 3.99 -2.57
N ASP A 107 -3.99 3.41 -3.45
CA ASP A 107 -2.86 4.10 -4.05
C ASP A 107 -3.30 5.43 -4.70
N PRO A 108 -2.57 6.54 -4.46
CA PRO A 108 -2.95 7.87 -4.95
C PRO A 108 -2.95 8.03 -6.48
N ARG A 109 -2.47 7.05 -7.24
CA ARG A 109 -2.60 7.00 -8.71
C ARG A 109 -3.95 6.47 -9.15
N ILE A 110 -4.67 5.76 -8.29
CA ILE A 110 -6.02 5.26 -8.55
C ILE A 110 -7.00 6.43 -8.36
N THR A 111 -7.61 6.87 -9.45
CA THR A 111 -8.59 7.96 -9.45
C THR A 111 -10.04 7.48 -9.36
N THR A 112 -10.25 6.17 -9.49
CA THR A 112 -11.57 5.54 -9.51
C THR A 112 -11.58 4.40 -8.50
N ALA A 113 -12.59 4.32 -7.64
CA ALA A 113 -12.69 3.24 -6.66
C ALA A 113 -12.66 1.87 -7.37
N THR A 114 -11.58 1.12 -7.16
CA THR A 114 -11.44 -0.26 -7.61
C THR A 114 -11.48 -1.21 -6.42
N SER A 115 -11.64 -2.51 -6.67
CA SER A 115 -11.55 -3.53 -5.62
C SER A 115 -10.13 -3.67 -5.07
N SER A 116 -9.10 -3.37 -5.87
CA SER A 116 -7.69 -3.44 -5.49
C SER A 116 -7.23 -2.12 -4.88
N SER A 117 -6.53 -2.17 -3.74
CA SER A 117 -5.93 -0.96 -3.16
C SER A 117 -4.55 -0.63 -3.73
N GLN A 118 -3.95 -1.53 -4.53
CA GLN A 118 -2.54 -1.48 -4.96
C GLN A 118 -1.53 -1.45 -3.80
N TYR A 119 -1.95 -1.90 -2.63
CA TYR A 119 -1.07 -2.29 -1.53
C TYR A 119 -1.04 -3.81 -1.44
N TYR A 120 0.05 -4.37 -0.93
CA TYR A 120 0.18 -5.81 -0.68
C TYR A 120 0.48 -6.08 0.79
N ILE A 121 0.21 -7.32 1.19
CA ILE A 121 0.52 -7.87 2.49
C ILE A 121 1.25 -9.20 2.31
N ARG A 122 2.25 -9.43 3.16
CA ARG A 122 2.97 -10.70 3.28
C ARG A 122 3.10 -11.04 4.76
N LYS A 123 2.81 -12.29 5.10
CA LYS A 123 3.06 -12.85 6.43
C LYS A 123 4.31 -13.74 6.36
N THR A 124 5.29 -13.50 7.22
CA THR A 124 6.49 -14.35 7.32
C THR A 124 6.24 -15.58 8.17
N THR A 125 7.16 -16.56 8.18
CA THR A 125 7.06 -17.77 9.02
C THR A 125 6.96 -17.46 10.53
N ASN A 126 7.42 -16.29 10.98
CA ASN A 126 7.36 -15.85 12.38
C ASN A 126 6.10 -15.01 12.70
N ASP A 127 5.04 -15.13 11.90
CA ASP A 127 3.81 -14.33 11.98
C ASP A 127 4.00 -12.80 11.90
N ARG A 128 5.18 -12.34 11.47
CA ARG A 128 5.41 -10.91 11.22
C ARG A 128 4.70 -10.48 9.96
N ILE A 129 4.04 -9.33 10.03
CA ILE A 129 3.24 -8.77 8.95
C ILE A 129 4.06 -7.69 8.25
N THR A 130 4.22 -7.83 6.94
CA THR A 130 4.81 -6.83 6.05
C THR A 130 3.71 -6.27 5.18
N ILE A 131 3.61 -4.94 5.09
CA ILE A 131 2.69 -4.25 4.18
C ILE A 131 3.52 -3.33 3.31
N GLY A 132 3.27 -3.37 1.99
CA GLY A 132 3.97 -2.51 1.05
C GLY A 132 3.09 -1.99 -0.06
N ALA A 133 3.61 -1.01 -0.79
CA ALA A 133 2.99 -0.48 -2.00
C ALA A 133 3.54 -1.20 -3.23
N CYS A 134 2.65 -1.55 -4.15
CA CYS A 134 2.97 -2.25 -5.40
C CYS A 134 3.81 -1.42 -6.37
N GLU A 135 3.82 -0.11 -6.17
CA GLU A 135 4.61 0.84 -6.95
C GLU A 135 5.34 1.83 -6.06
N HIS A 136 6.48 2.30 -6.56
CA HIS A 136 7.35 3.29 -5.95
C HIS A 136 7.93 4.21 -7.03
N TYR A 137 8.25 5.46 -6.69
CA TYR A 137 8.73 6.43 -7.68
C TYR A 137 10.24 6.32 -7.97
N GLN A 138 11.04 5.83 -7.03
CA GLN A 138 12.47 5.53 -7.21
C GLN A 138 12.76 4.10 -6.74
N SER A 139 13.91 3.52 -7.11
CA SER A 139 14.32 2.11 -6.90
C SER A 139 14.36 1.58 -5.45
N GLY A 140 13.67 2.20 -4.49
CA GLY A 140 13.45 1.70 -3.14
C GLY A 140 12.04 1.09 -2.98
N SER A 141 11.83 0.31 -1.93
CA SER A 141 10.51 -0.21 -1.55
C SER A 141 9.81 0.75 -0.59
N VAL A 142 8.49 0.89 -0.73
CA VAL A 142 7.64 1.54 0.28
C VAL A 142 6.96 0.42 1.06
N GLU A 143 7.65 -0.10 2.07
CA GLU A 143 7.16 -1.20 2.90
C GLU A 143 7.41 -0.95 4.39
N VAL A 144 6.52 -1.48 5.22
CA VAL A 144 6.62 -1.43 6.68
C VAL A 144 6.37 -2.84 7.21
N GLN A 145 7.24 -3.30 8.11
CA GLN A 145 7.14 -4.60 8.76
C GLN A 145 7.13 -4.44 10.27
N ARG A 146 6.28 -5.23 10.95
CA ARG A 146 6.35 -5.45 12.40
C ARG A 146 6.23 -6.93 12.74
#